data_AF-A0A2L2X935-F1
#
_entry.id   AF-A0A2L2X935-F1
#
_cell.length_a   1.000
_cell.length_b   1.000
_cell.length_c   1.000
_cell.angle_alpha   90.00
_cell.angle_beta   90.00
_cell.angle_gamma   90.00
#
_symmetry.space_group_name_H-M   'P 1'
#
loop_
_entity.id
_entity.type
_entity.pdbx_description
1 polymer ?
#
loop_
_entity_poly.entity_id
_entity_poly.type
_entity_poly.pdbx_seq_one_letter_code
_entity_poly.pdbx_strand_id
1 'polypeptide(L)'
;MQPPPPGPLELDPFQVEAIESLLAGYDVLVAAPTGTGKTLIAEKLLEKVIASGKGAVYTSPIKALSNQKYRDFVAQYGKDKVGLITGDLSINEGAPLLVMTTEIFRNWCFANPEMLDQTTHVIFDEVHYLDDAERGTAWEESIIFAPGHMRIVGLSATVPNIREIANWIADIRGRTVKIIEERRRAVPLNLGWISAEGDVLEEEEAHEYIKEKVERRKGRWAESELAGAAGDYEKRGRRS
;
A
#
# COMPACT_ATOMS: atom_id res chain seq x y z
N MET A 1 5.00 -8.61 30.75
CA MET A 1 4.83 -9.97 30.20
C MET A 1 5.40 -9.92 28.79
N GLN A 2 6.46 -10.68 28.48
CA GLN A 2 6.92 -10.74 27.09
C GLN A 2 5.81 -11.40 26.24
N PRO A 3 5.53 -10.89 25.03
CA PRO A 3 4.59 -11.57 24.15
C PRO A 3 5.13 -12.99 23.87
N PRO A 4 4.25 -14.00 23.78
CA PRO A 4 4.68 -15.34 23.42
C PRO A 4 5.45 -15.28 22.09
N PRO A 5 6.48 -16.12 21.91
CA PRO A 5 7.17 -16.21 20.63
C PRO A 5 6.13 -16.48 19.53
N PRO A 6 6.25 -15.82 18.36
CA PRO A 6 5.28 -16.00 17.30
C PRO A 6 5.18 -17.49 16.94
N GLY A 7 3.95 -18.00 16.92
CA GLY A 7 3.66 -19.35 16.47
C GLY A 7 4.01 -19.54 14.98
N PRO A 8 3.85 -20.76 14.44
CA PRO A 8 3.96 -20.98 13.01
C PRO A 8 3.05 -20.01 12.25
N LEU A 9 3.55 -19.45 11.15
CA LEU A 9 2.79 -18.54 10.30
C LEU A 9 1.63 -19.30 9.66
N GLU A 10 0.41 -19.03 10.12
CA GLU A 10 -0.82 -19.51 9.50
C GLU A 10 -1.38 -18.42 8.58
N LEU A 11 -1.83 -18.84 7.38
CA LEU A 11 -2.42 -17.92 6.43
C LEU A 11 -3.87 -17.61 6.81
N ASP A 12 -4.26 -16.35 6.68
CA ASP A 12 -5.64 -15.94 6.85
C ASP A 12 -6.53 -16.52 5.73
N PRO A 13 -7.84 -16.73 5.97
CA PRO A 13 -8.73 -17.32 4.97
C PRO A 13 -8.71 -16.61 3.62
N PHE A 14 -8.66 -15.27 3.59
CA PHE A 14 -8.60 -14.49 2.34
C PHE A 14 -7.30 -14.71 1.57
N GLN A 15 -6.19 -14.98 2.29
CA GLN A 15 -4.89 -15.27 1.67
C GLN A 15 -4.91 -16.65 1.01
N VAL A 16 -5.49 -17.64 1.70
CA VAL A 16 -5.69 -19.00 1.14
C VAL A 16 -6.55 -18.94 -0.11
N GLU A 17 -7.71 -18.26 -0.03
CA GLU A 17 -8.63 -18.11 -1.17
C GLU A 17 -7.95 -17.45 -2.39
N ALA A 18 -7.10 -16.45 -2.15
CA ALA A 18 -6.35 -15.77 -3.20
C ALA A 18 -5.35 -16.69 -3.88
N ILE A 19 -4.55 -17.40 -3.09
CA ILE A 19 -3.54 -18.33 -3.61
C ILE A 19 -4.22 -19.46 -4.39
N GLU A 20 -5.28 -20.06 -3.84
CA GLU A 20 -5.99 -21.16 -4.53
C GLU A 20 -6.64 -20.70 -5.83
N SER A 21 -7.22 -19.50 -5.86
CA SER A 21 -7.81 -18.93 -7.07
C SER A 21 -6.76 -18.66 -8.14
N LEU A 22 -5.59 -18.14 -7.76
CA LEU A 22 -4.48 -17.92 -8.69
C LEU A 22 -3.96 -19.24 -9.28
N LEU A 23 -3.79 -20.28 -8.43
CA LEU A 23 -3.36 -21.61 -8.86
C LEU A 23 -4.40 -22.31 -9.74
N ALA A 24 -5.69 -22.02 -9.54
CA ALA A 24 -6.77 -22.47 -10.43
C ALA A 24 -6.81 -21.71 -11.77
N GLY A 25 -5.93 -20.72 -11.96
CA GLY A 25 -5.77 -19.99 -13.21
C GLY A 25 -6.71 -18.81 -13.38
N TYR A 26 -7.27 -18.26 -12.29
CA TYR A 26 -8.00 -16.99 -12.31
C TYR A 26 -7.04 -15.80 -12.23
N ASP A 27 -7.43 -14.68 -12.83
CA ASP A 27 -6.87 -13.38 -12.45
C ASP A 27 -7.48 -12.98 -11.10
N VAL A 28 -6.71 -12.35 -10.21
CA VAL A 28 -7.17 -12.04 -8.85
C VAL A 28 -6.81 -10.60 -8.46
N LEU A 29 -7.78 -9.88 -7.93
CA LEU A 29 -7.60 -8.60 -7.26
C LEU A 29 -7.89 -8.75 -5.77
N VAL A 30 -6.91 -8.41 -4.93
CA VAL A 30 -7.01 -8.44 -3.47
C VAL A 30 -7.05 -7.02 -2.92
N ALA A 31 -8.13 -6.69 -2.21
CA ALA A 31 -8.23 -5.48 -1.41
C ALA A 31 -8.23 -5.85 0.07
N ALA A 32 -7.17 -5.51 0.79
CA ALA A 32 -7.08 -5.74 2.23
C ALA A 32 -6.26 -4.63 2.89
N PRO A 33 -6.59 -4.12 4.08
CA PRO A 33 -5.86 -3.02 4.72
C PRO A 33 -4.33 -3.20 4.79
N THR A 34 -3.58 -2.10 4.90
CA THR A 34 -2.13 -2.22 5.17
C THR A 34 -1.90 -2.96 6.48
N GLY A 35 -0.84 -3.77 6.52
CA GLY A 35 -0.52 -4.59 7.69
C GLY A 35 -1.28 -5.92 7.83
N THR A 36 -2.19 -6.27 6.89
CA THR A 36 -2.88 -7.60 6.89
C THR A 36 -2.13 -8.71 6.15
N GLY A 37 -0.84 -8.50 5.85
CA GLY A 37 -0.01 -9.55 5.26
C GLY A 37 -0.27 -9.85 3.77
N LYS A 38 -0.81 -8.90 2.98
CA LYS A 38 -0.99 -9.07 1.52
C LYS A 38 0.25 -9.62 0.79
N THR A 39 1.44 -9.21 1.23
CA THR A 39 2.71 -9.71 0.68
C THR A 39 2.83 -11.24 0.77
N LEU A 40 2.26 -11.88 1.79
CA LEU A 40 2.27 -13.33 1.96
C LEU A 40 1.58 -14.06 0.80
N ILE A 41 0.56 -13.43 0.19
CA ILE A 41 -0.11 -13.97 -1.00
C ILE A 41 0.89 -14.06 -2.15
N ALA A 42 1.62 -12.98 -2.41
CA ALA A 42 2.65 -12.96 -3.45
C ALA A 42 3.77 -13.96 -3.12
N GLU A 43 4.30 -13.95 -1.90
CA GLU A 43 5.39 -14.85 -1.51
C GLU A 43 5.01 -16.33 -1.67
N LYS A 44 3.83 -16.73 -1.20
CA LYS A 44 3.38 -18.12 -1.31
C LYS A 44 3.02 -18.54 -2.73
N LEU A 45 2.51 -17.62 -3.53
CA LEU A 45 2.33 -17.85 -4.96
C LEU A 45 3.68 -18.06 -5.65
N LEU A 46 4.63 -17.16 -5.43
CA LEU A 46 5.96 -17.18 -6.03
C LEU A 46 6.72 -18.46 -5.68
N GLU A 47 6.65 -18.91 -4.43
CA GLU A 47 7.22 -20.18 -3.98
C GLU A 47 6.74 -21.35 -4.88
N LYS A 48 5.43 -21.43 -5.14
CA LYS A 48 4.83 -22.49 -5.97
C LYS A 48 5.16 -22.33 -7.45
N VAL A 49 5.11 -21.11 -7.98
CA VAL A 49 5.39 -20.80 -9.39
C VAL A 49 6.84 -21.15 -9.73
N ILE A 50 7.80 -20.69 -8.91
CA ILE A 50 9.23 -20.97 -9.11
C ILE A 50 9.51 -22.46 -8.95
N ALA A 51 8.90 -23.14 -7.97
CA ALA A 51 9.06 -24.58 -7.79
C ALA A 51 8.53 -25.40 -8.98
N SER A 52 7.55 -24.87 -9.72
CA SER A 52 7.04 -25.48 -10.95
C SER A 52 7.92 -25.24 -12.19
N GLY A 53 9.06 -24.56 -12.05
CA GLY A 53 9.94 -24.19 -13.15
C GLY A 53 9.40 -23.06 -14.02
N LYS A 54 8.42 -22.30 -13.53
CA LYS A 54 7.82 -21.16 -14.21
C LYS A 54 8.32 -19.84 -13.62
N GLY A 55 8.29 -18.80 -14.44
CA GLY A 55 8.67 -17.45 -14.05
C GLY A 55 7.50 -16.62 -13.52
N ALA A 56 7.84 -15.55 -12.81
CA ALA A 56 6.91 -14.51 -12.37
C ALA A 56 7.60 -13.14 -12.33
N VAL A 57 6.80 -12.10 -12.53
CA VAL A 57 7.21 -10.71 -12.38
C VAL A 57 6.55 -10.11 -11.15
N TYR A 58 7.31 -9.37 -10.34
CA TYR A 58 6.80 -8.51 -9.29
C TYR A 58 7.04 -7.05 -9.67
N THR A 59 5.96 -6.30 -9.88
CA THR A 59 6.02 -4.87 -10.19
C THR A 59 5.72 -4.04 -8.96
N SER A 60 6.44 -2.93 -8.81
CA SER A 60 6.15 -1.90 -7.83
C SER A 60 6.17 -0.51 -8.49
N PRO A 61 5.40 0.45 -8.00
CA PRO A 61 5.32 1.79 -8.60
C PRO A 61 6.57 2.65 -8.36
N ILE A 62 7.48 2.26 -7.45
CA ILE A 62 8.62 3.08 -7.05
C ILE A 62 9.90 2.25 -7.01
N LYS A 63 10.98 2.76 -7.60
CA LYS A 63 12.30 2.09 -7.62
C LYS A 63 12.80 1.68 -6.23
N ALA A 64 12.61 2.54 -5.23
CA ALA A 64 13.03 2.25 -3.86
C ALA A 64 12.33 1.00 -3.29
N LEU A 65 11.04 0.83 -3.57
CA LEU A 65 10.26 -0.34 -3.17
C LEU A 65 10.67 -1.58 -3.97
N SER A 66 10.93 -1.44 -5.28
CA SER A 66 11.48 -2.53 -6.10
C SER A 66 12.85 -3.00 -5.57
N ASN A 67 13.72 -2.07 -5.17
CA ASN A 67 15.02 -2.41 -4.57
C ASN A 67 14.89 -3.12 -3.22
N GLN A 68 13.90 -2.73 -2.41
CA GLN A 68 13.60 -3.40 -1.15
C GLN A 68 13.11 -4.83 -1.42
N LYS A 69 12.11 -4.99 -2.28
CA LYS A 69 11.55 -6.31 -2.64
C LYS A 69 12.59 -7.23 -3.26
N TYR A 70 13.50 -6.71 -4.09
CA TYR A 70 14.63 -7.48 -4.59
C TYR A 70 15.49 -8.04 -3.47
N ARG A 71 15.86 -7.23 -2.46
CA ARG A 71 16.66 -7.71 -1.32
C ARG A 71 15.90 -8.77 -0.51
N ASP A 72 14.62 -8.56 -0.27
CA ASP A 72 13.77 -9.48 0.47
C ASP A 72 13.68 -10.84 -0.26
N PHE A 73 13.41 -10.82 -1.58
CA PHE A 73 13.35 -12.03 -2.39
C PHE A 73 14.70 -12.71 -2.58
N VAL A 74 15.80 -11.96 -2.68
CA VAL A 74 17.15 -12.56 -2.70
C VAL A 74 17.44 -13.28 -1.39
N ALA A 75 17.06 -12.71 -0.25
CA ALA A 75 17.22 -13.37 1.05
C ALA A 75 16.38 -14.66 1.15
N GLN A 76 15.20 -14.68 0.51
CA GLN A 76 14.28 -15.81 0.54
C GLN A 76 14.62 -16.93 -0.47
N TYR A 77 14.92 -16.57 -1.72
CA TYR A 77 15.05 -17.52 -2.84
C TYR A 77 16.49 -17.70 -3.33
N GLY A 78 17.40 -16.83 -2.93
CA GLY A 78 18.80 -16.80 -3.39
C GLY A 78 19.00 -15.92 -4.62
N LYS A 79 20.21 -15.35 -4.73
CA LYS A 79 20.57 -14.36 -5.76
C LYS A 79 20.43 -14.87 -7.19
N ASP A 80 20.66 -16.16 -7.42
CA ASP A 80 20.59 -16.76 -8.76
C ASP A 80 19.16 -16.85 -9.30
N LYS A 81 18.15 -16.83 -8.41
CA LYS A 81 16.73 -16.97 -8.78
C LYS A 81 16.00 -15.64 -8.92
N VAL A 82 16.63 -14.53 -8.55
CA VAL A 82 15.97 -13.22 -8.48
C VAL A 82 16.75 -12.19 -9.31
N GLY A 83 16.02 -11.48 -10.15
CA GLY A 83 16.51 -10.35 -10.93
C GLY A 83 15.86 -9.05 -10.51
N LEU A 84 16.53 -7.94 -10.85
CA LEU A 84 16.02 -6.59 -10.66
C LEU A 84 16.22 -5.83 -11.97
N ILE A 85 15.15 -5.25 -12.49
CA ILE A 85 15.17 -4.44 -13.71
C ILE A 85 14.51 -3.11 -13.43
N THR A 86 15.31 -2.05 -13.40
CA THR A 86 14.86 -0.65 -13.34
C THR A 86 15.39 0.09 -14.56
N GLY A 87 14.92 1.32 -14.80
CA GLY A 87 15.37 2.09 -15.97
C GLY A 87 16.88 2.44 -15.98
N ASP A 88 17.58 2.23 -14.88
CA ASP A 88 18.99 2.57 -14.67
C ASP A 88 19.87 1.36 -14.32
N LEU A 89 19.28 0.24 -13.90
CA LEU A 89 20.01 -0.91 -13.41
C LEU A 89 19.30 -2.19 -13.84
N SER A 90 20.09 -3.13 -14.36
CA SER A 90 19.60 -4.45 -14.68
C SER A 90 20.50 -5.53 -14.09
N ILE A 91 19.90 -6.44 -13.33
CA ILE A 91 20.57 -7.52 -12.62
C ILE A 91 19.81 -8.80 -12.90
N ASN A 92 20.53 -9.83 -13.37
CA ASN A 92 20.01 -11.19 -13.55
C ASN A 92 18.66 -11.22 -14.31
N GLU A 93 18.62 -10.65 -15.52
CA GLU A 93 17.41 -10.55 -16.36
C GLU A 93 16.79 -11.90 -16.75
N GLY A 94 17.58 -12.97 -16.73
CA GLY A 94 17.12 -14.33 -16.99
C GLY A 94 16.58 -15.05 -15.77
N ALA A 95 16.47 -14.37 -14.61
CA ALA A 95 15.97 -14.97 -13.39
C ALA A 95 14.50 -15.39 -13.53
N PRO A 96 14.08 -16.50 -12.89
CA PRO A 96 12.68 -16.90 -12.85
C PRO A 96 11.80 -15.90 -12.08
N LEU A 97 12.33 -15.17 -11.11
CA LEU A 97 11.63 -14.08 -10.43
C LEU A 97 12.26 -12.74 -10.79
N LEU A 98 11.52 -11.89 -11.49
CA LEU A 98 11.97 -10.55 -11.85
C LEU A 98 11.23 -9.50 -11.03
N VAL A 99 11.98 -8.64 -10.35
CA VAL A 99 11.44 -7.44 -9.72
C VAL A 99 11.69 -6.26 -10.64
N MET A 100 10.65 -5.48 -10.94
CA MET A 100 10.80 -4.30 -11.80
C MET A 100 9.83 -3.19 -11.41
N THR A 101 9.96 -2.00 -12.04
CA THR A 101 8.90 -1.00 -11.94
C THR A 101 7.80 -1.30 -12.95
N THR A 102 6.60 -0.77 -12.71
CA THR A 102 5.46 -0.96 -13.62
C THR A 102 5.76 -0.48 -15.04
N GLU A 103 6.50 0.62 -15.19
CA GLU A 103 6.88 1.18 -16.50
C GLU A 103 7.84 0.27 -17.26
N ILE A 104 8.75 -0.40 -16.56
CA ILE A 104 9.66 -1.38 -17.17
C ILE A 104 8.88 -2.61 -17.63
N PHE A 105 7.96 -3.11 -16.80
CA PHE A 105 7.08 -4.21 -17.20
C PHE A 105 6.21 -3.85 -18.42
N ARG A 106 5.61 -2.66 -18.42
CA ARG A 106 4.85 -2.11 -19.56
C ARG A 106 5.70 -2.08 -20.82
N ASN A 107 6.94 -1.60 -20.72
CA ASN A 107 7.85 -1.57 -21.86
C ASN A 107 8.19 -2.97 -22.36
N TRP A 108 8.37 -3.96 -21.47
CA TRP A 108 8.57 -5.35 -21.87
C TRP A 108 7.34 -5.92 -22.58
N CYS A 109 6.14 -5.68 -22.05
CA CYS A 109 4.91 -6.13 -22.70
C CYS A 109 4.77 -5.60 -24.14
N PHE A 110 5.20 -4.36 -24.37
CA PHE A 110 5.11 -3.73 -25.68
C PHE A 110 6.27 -4.08 -26.63
N ALA A 111 7.51 -4.00 -26.14
CA ALA A 111 8.71 -4.04 -26.97
C ALA A 111 9.42 -5.40 -26.97
N ASN A 112 9.29 -6.18 -25.90
CA ASN A 112 9.99 -7.45 -25.71
C ASN A 112 9.10 -8.54 -25.08
N PRO A 113 7.90 -8.83 -25.64
CA PRO A 113 6.98 -9.80 -25.06
C PRO A 113 7.58 -11.22 -24.98
N GLU A 114 8.55 -11.55 -25.83
CA GLU A 114 9.29 -12.82 -25.83
C GLU A 114 10.04 -13.09 -24.52
N MET A 115 10.46 -12.03 -23.82
CA MET A 115 11.12 -12.15 -22.51
C MET A 115 10.17 -12.67 -21.43
N LEU A 116 8.86 -12.68 -21.70
CA LEU A 116 7.80 -13.10 -20.78
C LEU A 116 7.24 -14.49 -21.12
N ASP A 117 7.78 -15.20 -22.11
CA ASP A 117 7.24 -16.50 -22.57
C ASP A 117 7.22 -17.58 -21.48
N GLN A 118 8.20 -17.58 -20.58
CA GLN A 118 8.25 -18.51 -19.44
C GLN A 118 7.63 -17.93 -18.17
N THR A 119 7.20 -16.68 -18.21
CA THR A 119 6.58 -15.97 -17.09
C THR A 119 5.08 -16.21 -17.10
N THR A 120 4.55 -16.69 -15.99
CA THR A 120 3.13 -17.10 -15.89
C THR A 120 2.29 -16.12 -15.07
N HIS A 121 2.92 -15.32 -14.21
CA HIS A 121 2.22 -14.42 -13.30
C HIS A 121 2.92 -13.06 -13.30
N VAL A 122 2.12 -12.00 -13.20
CA VAL A 122 2.60 -10.66 -12.82
C VAL A 122 1.85 -10.21 -11.57
N ILE A 123 2.62 -9.87 -10.55
CA ILE A 123 2.13 -9.27 -9.32
C ILE A 123 2.27 -7.77 -9.45
N PHE A 124 1.15 -7.08 -9.40
CA PHE A 124 1.14 -5.65 -9.25
C PHE A 124 0.83 -5.26 -7.81
N ASP A 125 1.86 -4.76 -7.14
CA ASP A 125 1.73 -4.20 -5.80
C ASP A 125 1.19 -2.76 -5.87
N GLU A 126 0.42 -2.38 -4.85
CA GLU A 126 -0.20 -1.07 -4.71
C GLU A 126 -1.13 -0.66 -5.88
N VAL A 127 -2.10 -1.52 -6.24
CA VAL A 127 -3.09 -1.23 -7.34
C VAL A 127 -3.86 0.07 -7.15
N HIS A 128 -3.90 0.64 -5.95
CA HIS A 128 -4.54 1.94 -5.73
C HIS A 128 -3.91 3.07 -6.57
N TYR A 129 -2.69 2.90 -7.09
CA TYR A 129 -2.09 3.79 -8.09
C TYR A 129 -2.78 3.77 -9.46
N LEU A 130 -3.71 2.84 -9.72
CA LEU A 130 -4.50 2.86 -10.96
C LEU A 130 -5.37 4.14 -11.05
N ASP A 131 -5.79 4.69 -9.91
CA ASP A 131 -6.58 5.93 -9.84
C ASP A 131 -5.69 7.20 -9.87
N ASP A 132 -4.37 7.03 -10.01
CA ASP A 132 -3.42 8.14 -10.13
C ASP A 132 -3.38 8.64 -11.59
N ALA A 133 -3.70 9.91 -11.81
CA ALA A 133 -3.80 10.49 -13.15
C ALA A 133 -2.48 10.49 -13.95
N GLU A 134 -1.32 10.47 -13.28
CA GLU A 134 -0.02 10.42 -13.96
C GLU A 134 0.49 8.98 -14.12
N ARG A 135 0.24 8.12 -13.13
CA ARG A 135 0.82 6.76 -13.06
C ARG A 135 -0.11 5.63 -13.47
N GLY A 136 -1.43 5.87 -13.50
CA GLY A 136 -2.44 4.88 -13.87
C GLY A 136 -2.25 4.35 -15.29
N THR A 137 -1.78 5.19 -16.21
CA THR A 137 -1.51 4.82 -17.62
C THR A 137 -0.56 3.64 -17.76
N ALA A 138 0.54 3.62 -17.02
CA ALA A 138 1.51 2.52 -17.08
C ALA A 138 0.88 1.19 -16.64
N TRP A 139 -0.05 1.24 -15.68
CA TRP A 139 -0.79 0.10 -15.19
C TRP A 139 -1.81 -0.40 -16.22
N GLU A 140 -2.60 0.52 -16.79
CA GLU A 140 -3.60 0.19 -17.80
C GLU A 140 -2.95 -0.47 -19.02
N GLU A 141 -1.91 0.15 -19.54
CA GLU A 141 -1.15 -0.36 -20.68
C GLU A 141 -0.46 -1.69 -20.34
N SER A 142 0.06 -1.85 -19.13
CA SER A 142 0.62 -3.14 -18.68
C SER A 142 -0.42 -4.26 -18.76
N ILE A 143 -1.67 -4.02 -18.34
CA ILE A 143 -2.73 -5.03 -18.38
C ILE A 143 -3.17 -5.34 -19.79
N ILE A 144 -3.33 -4.30 -20.62
CA ILE A 144 -3.74 -4.41 -22.02
C ILE A 144 -2.71 -5.22 -22.82
N PHE A 145 -1.42 -4.92 -22.64
CA PHE A 145 -0.34 -5.52 -23.42
C PHE A 145 0.27 -6.77 -22.78
N ALA A 146 -0.02 -7.06 -21.51
CA ALA A 146 0.50 -8.26 -20.84
C ALA A 146 0.13 -9.52 -21.65
N PRO A 147 1.11 -10.40 -21.96
CA PRO A 147 0.88 -11.60 -22.74
C PRO A 147 -0.34 -12.40 -22.28
N GLY A 148 -1.02 -13.00 -23.26
CA GLY A 148 -2.25 -13.73 -23.04
C GLY A 148 -2.07 -14.86 -22.01
N HIS A 149 -0.94 -15.57 -21.96
CA HIS A 149 -0.77 -16.66 -20.99
C HIS A 149 -0.62 -16.20 -19.54
N MET A 150 -0.23 -14.95 -19.29
CA MET A 150 0.04 -14.46 -17.94
C MET A 150 -1.23 -14.28 -17.11
N ARG A 151 -1.09 -14.44 -15.79
CA ARG A 151 -2.12 -14.16 -14.79
C ARG A 151 -1.81 -12.87 -14.05
N ILE A 152 -2.84 -12.07 -13.85
CA ILE A 152 -2.78 -10.79 -13.17
C ILE A 152 -3.08 -11.00 -11.68
N VAL A 153 -2.17 -10.55 -10.83
CA VAL A 153 -2.34 -10.53 -9.38
C VAL A 153 -2.27 -9.08 -8.92
N GLY A 154 -3.40 -8.48 -8.59
CA GLY A 154 -3.44 -7.11 -8.05
C GLY A 154 -3.51 -7.13 -6.54
N LEU A 155 -2.57 -6.48 -5.85
CA LEU A 155 -2.57 -6.31 -4.39
C LEU A 155 -2.76 -4.84 -4.01
N SER A 156 -3.76 -4.55 -3.17
CA SER A 156 -4.02 -3.16 -2.76
C SER A 156 -4.59 -3.05 -1.34
N ALA A 157 -4.39 -1.89 -0.72
CA ALA A 157 -4.93 -1.57 0.60
C ALA A 157 -6.47 -1.55 0.59
N THR A 158 -7.04 -0.56 -0.07
CA THR A 158 -8.49 -0.40 -0.24
C THR A 158 -8.74 0.31 -1.55
N VAL A 159 -9.62 -0.23 -2.38
CA VAL A 159 -9.94 0.33 -3.70
C VAL A 159 -11.47 0.42 -3.81
N PRO A 160 -12.07 1.63 -3.71
CA PRO A 160 -13.53 1.79 -3.68
C PRO A 160 -14.23 1.24 -4.93
N ASN A 161 -13.57 1.31 -6.09
CA ASN A 161 -14.05 0.89 -7.40
C ASN A 161 -13.46 -0.45 -7.87
N ILE A 162 -13.04 -1.34 -6.95
CA ILE A 162 -12.40 -2.62 -7.31
C ILE A 162 -13.24 -3.48 -8.26
N ARG A 163 -14.57 -3.40 -8.18
CA ARG A 163 -15.49 -4.11 -9.08
C ARG A 163 -15.45 -3.58 -10.50
N GLU A 164 -15.38 -2.27 -10.67
CA GLU A 164 -15.27 -1.64 -11.99
C GLU A 164 -13.94 -2.02 -12.62
N ILE A 165 -12.85 -1.98 -11.84
CA ILE A 165 -11.52 -2.41 -12.28
C ILE A 165 -11.54 -3.89 -12.68
N ALA A 166 -12.11 -4.77 -11.85
CA ALA A 166 -12.19 -6.20 -12.16
C ALA A 166 -12.95 -6.47 -13.46
N ASN A 167 -14.09 -5.81 -13.66
CA ASN A 167 -14.89 -5.94 -14.88
C ASN A 167 -14.12 -5.45 -16.10
N TRP A 168 -13.47 -4.29 -16.00
CA TRP A 168 -12.65 -3.74 -17.08
C TRP A 168 -11.48 -4.67 -17.45
N ILE A 169 -10.77 -5.23 -16.46
CA ILE A 169 -9.72 -6.24 -16.71
C ILE A 169 -10.31 -7.49 -17.38
N ALA A 170 -11.47 -7.95 -16.90
CA ALA A 170 -12.14 -9.12 -17.44
C ALA A 170 -12.53 -8.93 -18.91
N ASP A 171 -13.05 -7.75 -19.26
CA ASP A 171 -13.45 -7.38 -20.61
C ASP A 171 -12.23 -7.32 -21.55
N ILE A 172 -11.13 -6.70 -21.11
CA ILE A 172 -9.90 -6.57 -21.91
C ILE A 172 -9.22 -7.92 -22.13
N ARG A 173 -9.11 -8.73 -21.07
CA ARG A 173 -8.36 -9.99 -21.10
C ARG A 173 -9.21 -11.20 -21.51
N GLY A 174 -10.54 -11.03 -21.59
CA GLY A 174 -11.49 -12.09 -21.92
C GLY A 174 -11.51 -13.21 -20.88
N ARG A 175 -11.35 -12.88 -19.59
CA ARG A 175 -11.23 -13.86 -18.49
C ARG A 175 -11.89 -13.42 -17.20
N THR A 176 -12.22 -14.40 -16.37
CA THR A 176 -12.76 -14.14 -15.04
C THR A 176 -11.69 -13.58 -14.11
N VAL A 177 -11.98 -12.41 -13.53
CA VAL A 177 -11.22 -11.80 -12.46
C VAL A 177 -11.95 -12.01 -11.15
N LYS A 178 -11.31 -12.65 -10.17
CA LYS A 178 -11.87 -12.80 -8.83
C LYS A 178 -11.45 -11.63 -7.94
N ILE A 179 -12.43 -11.10 -7.20
CA ILE A 179 -12.21 -10.06 -6.20
C ILE A 179 -12.22 -10.70 -4.82
N ILE A 180 -11.18 -10.43 -4.03
CA ILE A 180 -11.05 -10.92 -2.67
C ILE A 180 -10.88 -9.70 -1.76
N GLU A 181 -11.84 -9.49 -0.88
CA GLU A 181 -11.87 -8.35 0.04
C GLU A 181 -11.68 -8.82 1.49
N GLU A 182 -10.73 -8.23 2.20
CA GLU A 182 -10.65 -8.28 3.66
C GLU A 182 -10.87 -6.86 4.20
N ARG A 183 -11.73 -6.71 5.20
CA ARG A 183 -12.09 -5.40 5.79
C ARG A 183 -11.54 -5.21 7.19
N ARG A 184 -11.14 -6.29 7.86
CA ARG A 184 -10.62 -6.28 9.22
C ARG A 184 -9.14 -5.90 9.21
N ARG A 185 -8.76 -4.97 10.09
CA ARG A 185 -7.35 -4.69 10.36
C ARG A 185 -6.84 -5.68 11.40
N ALA A 186 -5.71 -6.32 11.11
CA ALA A 186 -5.05 -7.23 12.05
C ALA A 186 -4.63 -6.51 13.35
N VAL A 187 -4.24 -5.23 13.23
CA VAL A 187 -3.93 -4.36 14.37
C VAL A 187 -4.91 -3.19 14.37
N PRO A 188 -5.75 -3.03 15.42
CA PRO A 188 -6.65 -1.89 15.52
C PRO A 188 -5.85 -0.59 15.69
N LEU A 189 -6.33 0.51 15.07
CA LEU A 189 -5.80 1.84 15.32
C LEU A 189 -6.72 2.59 16.27
N ASN A 190 -6.14 3.21 17.29
CA ASN A 190 -6.82 4.17 18.14
C ASN A 190 -6.36 5.57 17.73
N LEU A 191 -7.30 6.50 17.60
CA LEU A 191 -7.01 7.90 17.31
C LEU A 191 -6.92 8.65 18.64
N GLY A 192 -5.81 9.32 18.90
CA GLY A 192 -5.63 10.16 20.08
C GLY A 192 -5.22 11.57 19.71
N TRP A 193 -5.53 12.51 20.59
CA TRP A 193 -5.17 13.93 20.47
C TRP A 193 -4.01 14.23 21.41
N ILE A 194 -3.12 15.15 21.02
CA ILE A 194 -1.95 15.49 21.84
C ILE A 194 -2.16 16.88 22.46
N SER A 195 -2.12 16.96 23.78
CA SER A 195 -2.14 18.23 24.52
C SER A 195 -0.85 19.01 24.29
N ALA A 196 -0.84 20.32 24.55
CA ALA A 196 0.39 21.12 24.48
C ALA A 196 1.45 20.68 25.51
N GLU A 197 1.03 19.96 26.55
CA GLU A 197 1.87 19.40 27.60
C GLU A 197 2.40 18.00 27.24
N GLY A 198 1.95 17.43 26.11
CA GLY A 198 2.41 16.14 25.57
C GLY A 198 1.56 14.94 25.97
N ASP A 199 0.41 15.15 26.62
CA ASP A 199 -0.51 14.08 27.02
C ASP A 199 -1.32 13.59 25.82
N VAL A 200 -1.52 12.27 25.73
CA VAL A 200 -2.44 11.67 24.77
C VAL A 200 -3.84 11.63 25.38
N LEU A 201 -4.78 12.27 24.71
CA LEU A 201 -6.16 12.44 25.12
C LEU A 201 -7.11 11.72 24.16
N GLU A 202 -8.16 11.15 24.70
CA GLU A 202 -9.30 10.70 23.88
C GLU A 202 -10.09 11.92 23.36
N GLU A 203 -10.95 11.72 22.36
CA GLU A 203 -11.65 12.83 21.69
C GLU A 203 -12.49 13.70 22.64
N GLU A 204 -13.18 13.07 23.60
CA GLU A 204 -13.97 13.78 24.62
C GLU A 204 -13.08 14.65 25.53
N GLU A 205 -11.96 14.09 26.00
CA GLU A 205 -11.00 14.78 26.86
C GLU A 205 -10.31 15.93 26.12
N ALA A 206 -10.00 15.74 24.84
CA ALA A 206 -9.44 16.78 23.98
C ALA A 206 -10.41 17.96 23.79
N HIS A 207 -11.70 17.69 23.61
CA HIS A 207 -12.72 18.73 23.54
C HIS A 207 -12.84 19.53 24.83
N GLU A 208 -12.84 18.87 25.99
CA GLU A 208 -12.85 19.55 27.29
C GLU A 208 -11.60 20.39 27.50
N TYR A 209 -10.42 19.82 27.21
CA TYR A 209 -9.14 20.51 27.29
C TYR A 209 -9.10 21.80 26.45
N ILE A 210 -9.57 21.73 25.20
CA ILE A 210 -9.66 22.90 24.31
C ILE A 210 -10.64 23.92 24.88
N LYS A 211 -11.81 23.48 25.36
CA LYS A 211 -12.83 24.37 25.92
C LYS A 211 -12.30 25.13 27.12
N GLU A 212 -11.65 24.45 28.07
CA GLU A 212 -11.01 25.10 29.22
C GLU A 212 -9.96 26.13 28.80
N LYS A 213 -9.07 25.79 27.85
CA LYS A 213 -8.04 26.73 27.39
C LYS A 213 -8.64 27.95 26.69
N VAL A 214 -9.70 27.78 25.90
CA VAL A 214 -10.42 28.89 25.25
C VAL A 214 -11.07 29.78 26.30
N GLU A 215 -11.72 29.21 27.31
CA GLU A 215 -12.37 29.95 28.40
C GLU A 215 -11.36 30.77 29.22
N ARG A 216 -10.24 30.14 29.63
CA ARG A 216 -9.12 30.82 30.32
C ARG A 216 -8.47 31.91 29.46
N ARG A 217 -8.45 31.74 28.13
CA ARG A 217 -7.94 32.77 27.22
C ARG A 217 -8.92 33.95 27.14
N LYS A 218 -10.22 33.71 27.02
CA LYS A 218 -11.24 34.78 27.06
C LYS A 218 -11.20 35.57 28.37
N GLY A 219 -11.08 34.89 29.52
CA GLY A 219 -10.98 35.54 30.83
C GLY A 219 -9.75 36.46 30.95
N ARG A 220 -8.57 36.00 30.52
CA ARG A 220 -7.35 36.81 30.53
C ARG A 220 -7.42 38.04 29.61
N TRP A 221 -8.13 37.94 28.49
CA TRP A 221 -8.32 39.10 27.60
C TRP A 221 -9.25 40.14 28.23
N ALA A 222 -10.33 39.71 28.88
CA ALA A 222 -11.24 40.60 29.59
C ALA A 222 -10.56 41.32 30.78
N GLU A 223 -9.72 40.62 31.56
CA GLU A 223 -8.93 41.24 32.63
C GLU A 223 -7.88 42.23 32.10
N SER A 224 -7.24 41.92 30.98
CA SER A 224 -6.27 42.81 30.33
C SER A 224 -6.92 44.09 29.78
N GLU A 225 -8.14 44.01 29.24
CA GLU A 225 -8.91 45.19 28.81
C GLU A 225 -9.31 46.08 30.00
N LEU A 226 -9.77 45.48 31.11
CA LEU A 226 -10.12 46.20 32.33
C LEU A 226 -8.89 46.88 32.98
N ALA A 227 -7.74 46.19 33.02
CA ALA A 227 -6.49 46.76 33.53
C ALA A 227 -5.95 47.88 32.62
N GLY A 228 -6.09 47.75 31.31
CA GLY A 228 -5.74 48.81 30.34
C GLY A 228 -6.61 50.07 30.52
N ALA A 229 -7.92 49.89 30.71
CA ALA A 229 -8.85 50.99 30.95
C ALA A 229 -8.60 51.72 32.28
N ALA A 230 -8.21 50.99 33.34
CA ALA A 230 -7.86 51.57 34.64
C ALA A 230 -6.54 52.37 34.59
N GLY A 231 -5.52 51.89 33.88
CA GLY A 231 -4.24 52.58 33.71
C GLY A 231 -4.34 53.89 32.90
N ASP A 232 -5.26 53.95 31.93
CA ASP A 232 -5.54 55.19 31.17
C ASP A 232 -6.30 56.24 31.99
N TYR A 233 -7.12 55.81 32.97
CA TYR A 233 -7.78 56.71 33.92
C TYR A 233 -6.78 57.37 34.89
N GLU A 234 -5.81 56.62 35.42
CA GLU A 234 -4.77 57.18 36.29
C GLU A 234 -3.81 58.14 35.57
N LYS A 235 -3.49 57.89 34.29
CA LYS A 235 -2.67 58.80 33.49
C LYS A 235 -3.37 60.12 33.15
N ARG A 236 -4.70 60.14 33.06
CA ARG A 236 -5.49 61.38 32.86
C ARG A 236 -5.67 62.18 34.16
N GLY A 237 -5.70 61.53 35.33
CA GLY A 237 -5.83 62.20 36.63
C GLY A 237 -4.55 62.87 37.16
N ARG A 238 -3.38 62.61 36.57
CA ARG A 238 -2.08 63.20 36.97
C ARG A 238 -1.64 64.42 36.14
N ARG A 239 -2.47 64.91 35.23
CA ARG A 239 -2.20 66.08 34.36
C ARG A 239 -3.07 67.32 34.64
N SER A 240 -3.71 67.38 35.81
CA SER A 240 -4.45 68.56 36.29
C SER A 240 -3.73 69.26 37.43
#